data_AF-A0A9D6F5F8-F1
#
_entry.id   AF-A0A9D6F5F8-F1
#
_cell.length_a   1.000
_cell.length_b   1.000
_cell.length_c   1.000
_cell.angle_alpha   90.00
_cell.angle_beta   90.00
_cell.angle_gamma   90.00
#
_symmetry.space_group_name_H-M   'P 1'
#
loop_
_entity.id
_entity.type
_entity.pdbx_description
1 polymer ?
#
loop_
_entity_poly.entity_id
_entity_poly.type
_entity_poly.pdbx_seq_one_letter_code
_entity_poly.pdbx_strand_id
1 'polypeptide(L)'
;MAEENPPVAAGVHPDPATAVKAEGMKTPPIPLEPAQVKSPPAPVIGDKKDAETKDTFRELIETVVFVVVLVLMLKTFLAEAFVIPTGSMATTLLGYHHKKVCEQCGRRNLINASEEAEPRNPNARQEVGRWQCENCQYVNEMFKGKGPPR
;
A
#
# COMPACT_ATOMS: atom_id res chain seq x y z
N MET A 1 -34.09 22.09 11.12
CA MET A 1 -33.16 23.19 11.41
C MET A 1 -32.01 23.00 10.45
N ALA A 2 -31.80 24.01 9.60
CA ALA A 2 -31.01 23.92 8.39
C ALA A 2 -29.51 23.73 8.67
N GLU A 3 -28.89 23.05 7.72
CA GLU A 3 -27.46 22.78 7.59
C GLU A 3 -26.76 24.01 7.02
N GLU A 4 -25.75 24.53 7.74
CA GLU A 4 -24.87 25.59 7.21
C GLU A 4 -23.42 25.14 7.38
N ASN A 5 -22.81 24.77 6.26
CA ASN A 5 -21.41 24.41 6.12
C ASN A 5 -20.62 25.69 5.72
N PRO A 6 -19.50 26.03 6.37
CA PRO A 6 -18.77 27.26 6.08
C PRO A 6 -18.08 27.27 4.69
N PRO A 7 -17.81 28.47 4.14
CA PRO A 7 -17.36 28.63 2.75
C PRO A 7 -15.91 28.20 2.53
N VAL A 8 -15.70 27.40 1.48
CA VAL A 8 -14.40 27.08 0.89
C VAL A 8 -13.82 28.33 0.22
N ALA A 9 -12.72 28.85 0.77
CA ALA A 9 -11.99 29.98 0.22
C ALA A 9 -11.21 29.59 -1.05
N ALA A 10 -11.35 30.43 -2.07
CA ALA A 10 -10.71 30.32 -3.37
C ALA A 10 -9.21 30.66 -3.31
N GLY A 11 -8.49 30.24 -4.35
CA GLY A 11 -7.04 30.12 -4.38
C GLY A 11 -6.23 31.42 -4.27
N VAL A 12 -4.97 31.25 -3.88
CA VAL A 12 -3.91 32.23 -4.03
C VAL A 12 -2.76 31.56 -4.77
N HIS A 13 -2.56 31.96 -6.03
CA HIS A 13 -1.33 31.69 -6.78
C HIS A 13 -0.26 32.70 -6.31
N PRO A 14 0.98 32.29 -6.00
CA PRO A 14 2.03 33.24 -5.67
C PRO A 14 2.64 33.89 -6.93
N ASP A 15 2.72 35.22 -6.91
CA ASP A 15 3.36 36.07 -7.92
C ASP A 15 4.89 35.83 -8.04
N PRO A 16 5.47 35.84 -9.26
CA PRO A 16 6.90 35.69 -9.49
C PRO A 16 7.61 37.05 -9.48
N ALA A 17 7.80 37.66 -8.31
CA ALA A 17 8.55 38.92 -8.23
C ALA A 17 9.21 39.17 -6.86
N THR A 18 10.11 38.28 -6.44
CA THR A 18 11.09 38.64 -5.40
C THR A 18 12.46 38.06 -5.72
N ALA A 19 13.27 38.87 -6.41
CA ALA A 19 14.68 38.60 -6.64
C ALA A 19 15.44 38.68 -5.30
N VAL A 20 16.05 37.58 -4.88
CA VAL A 20 16.96 37.53 -3.73
C VAL A 20 18.35 37.96 -4.19
N LYS A 21 18.89 38.99 -3.53
CA LYS A 21 20.20 39.60 -3.75
C LYS A 21 21.31 38.69 -3.20
N ALA A 22 22.29 38.35 -4.03
CA ALA A 22 23.44 37.55 -3.65
C ALA A 22 24.46 38.38 -2.86
N GLU A 23 24.70 38.03 -1.60
CA GLU A 23 25.77 38.59 -0.78
C GLU A 23 26.97 37.63 -0.77
N GLY A 24 28.15 38.18 -1.02
CA GLY A 24 29.37 37.45 -1.40
C GLY A 24 29.97 36.60 -0.28
N MET A 25 30.31 35.36 -0.63
CA MET A 25 31.09 34.44 0.18
C MET A 25 32.59 34.77 0.03
N LYS A 26 33.20 35.31 1.08
CA LYS A 26 34.66 35.56 1.12
C LYS A 26 35.39 34.23 1.22
N THR A 27 36.26 33.94 0.26
CA THR A 27 37.11 32.73 0.23
C THR A 27 38.36 32.94 1.09
N PRO A 28 38.77 32.01 1.97
CA PRO A 28 40.07 32.06 2.63
C PRO A 28 41.21 31.65 1.67
N PRO A 29 42.42 32.21 1.80
CA PRO A 29 43.52 31.92 0.89
C PRO A 29 44.10 30.52 1.15
N ILE A 30 44.31 29.75 0.08
CA ILE A 30 45.00 28.47 0.10
C ILE A 30 46.52 28.75 0.10
N PRO A 31 47.31 28.27 1.08
CA PRO A 31 48.77 28.30 0.99
C PRO A 31 49.25 27.36 -0.12
N LEU A 32 49.93 27.90 -1.13
CA LEU A 32 50.62 27.14 -2.17
C LEU A 32 52.01 26.74 -1.65
N GLU A 33 52.12 25.58 -1.02
CA GLU A 33 53.41 24.89 -0.83
C GLU A 33 53.70 23.96 -2.03
N PRO A 34 54.89 24.03 -2.66
CA PRO A 34 55.24 23.10 -3.72
C PRO A 34 55.64 21.75 -3.12
N ALA A 35 54.74 20.78 -3.16
CA ALA A 35 55.04 19.39 -2.85
C ALA A 35 56.05 18.83 -3.88
N GLN A 36 57.25 18.56 -3.38
CA GLN A 36 58.37 17.98 -4.10
C GLN A 36 58.00 16.56 -4.59
N VAL A 37 58.01 16.33 -5.90
CA VAL A 37 57.83 15.01 -6.52
C VAL A 37 59.11 14.20 -6.31
N LYS A 38 59.08 13.23 -5.40
CA LYS A 38 60.07 12.13 -5.37
C LYS A 38 59.49 10.96 -6.17
N SER A 39 60.11 10.65 -7.29
CA SER A 39 59.75 9.53 -8.17
C SER A 39 59.82 8.18 -7.44
N PRO A 40 58.90 7.22 -7.69
CA PRO A 40 58.99 5.86 -7.16
C PRO A 40 60.03 5.00 -7.92
N PRO A 41 60.71 4.04 -7.28
CA PRO A 41 61.47 3.02 -7.99
C PRO A 41 60.53 1.98 -8.64
N ALA A 42 60.95 1.48 -9.81
CA ALA A 42 60.22 0.54 -10.66
C ALA A 42 59.90 -0.81 -9.98
N PRO A 43 58.81 -1.49 -10.38
CA PRO A 43 58.44 -2.79 -9.82
C PRO A 43 59.31 -3.91 -10.41
N VAL A 44 59.92 -4.70 -9.55
CA VAL A 44 60.48 -6.02 -9.89
C VAL A 44 59.33 -7.01 -10.06
N ILE A 45 59.17 -7.51 -11.29
CA ILE A 45 58.19 -8.55 -11.65
C ILE A 45 58.74 -9.89 -11.15
N GLY A 46 58.02 -10.50 -10.20
CA GLY A 46 58.22 -11.88 -9.78
C GLY A 46 56.99 -12.70 -10.12
N ASP A 47 57.11 -13.63 -11.06
CA ASP A 47 56.10 -14.62 -11.41
C ASP A 47 55.91 -15.65 -10.30
N LYS A 48 54.70 -15.70 -9.71
CA LYS A 48 54.09 -16.90 -9.09
C LYS A 48 52.56 -16.87 -9.27
N LYS A 49 52.10 -17.34 -10.43
CA LYS A 49 50.75 -17.90 -10.69
C LYS A 49 50.75 -19.34 -10.15
N ASP A 50 49.81 -19.92 -9.41
CA ASP A 50 48.35 -20.05 -9.63
C ASP A 50 47.57 -20.47 -8.35
N ALA A 51 48.06 -20.16 -7.13
CA ALA A 51 47.45 -20.66 -5.89
C ALA A 51 46.44 -19.69 -5.23
N GLU A 52 46.50 -18.39 -5.50
CA GLU A 52 45.73 -17.37 -4.78
C GLU A 52 44.33 -17.11 -5.40
N THR A 53 44.18 -17.32 -6.71
CA THR A 53 42.95 -16.94 -7.45
C THR A 53 41.77 -17.90 -7.19
N LYS A 54 42.04 -19.17 -6.87
CA LYS A 54 40.98 -20.17 -6.63
C LYS A 54 40.22 -19.91 -5.32
N ASP A 55 40.93 -19.47 -4.29
CA ASP A 55 40.35 -19.17 -2.99
C ASP A 55 39.46 -17.92 -3.08
N THR A 56 39.93 -16.86 -3.75
CA THR A 56 39.12 -15.66 -4.03
C THR A 56 37.87 -15.98 -4.85
N PHE A 57 37.95 -16.89 -5.82
CA PHE A 57 36.78 -17.26 -6.63
C PHE A 57 35.74 -18.04 -5.81
N ARG A 58 36.18 -18.91 -4.90
CA ARG A 58 35.29 -19.66 -4.00
C ARG A 58 34.59 -18.72 -3.00
N GLU A 59 35.33 -17.79 -2.42
CA GLU A 59 34.79 -16.76 -1.51
C GLU A 59 33.78 -15.85 -2.21
N LEU A 60 34.04 -15.48 -3.47
CA LEU A 60 33.10 -14.71 -4.28
C LEU A 60 31.81 -15.50 -4.54
N ILE A 61 31.90 -16.79 -4.86
CA ILE A 61 30.72 -17.63 -5.04
C ILE A 61 29.93 -17.73 -3.73
N GLU A 62 30.60 -17.94 -2.60
CA GLU A 62 29.95 -18.06 -1.29
C GLU A 62 29.20 -16.78 -0.91
N THR A 63 29.83 -15.61 -1.10
CA THR A 63 29.17 -14.31 -0.86
C THR A 63 28.00 -14.07 -1.81
N VAL A 64 28.12 -14.40 -3.09
CA VAL A 64 27.01 -14.30 -4.06
C VAL A 64 25.85 -15.21 -3.65
N VAL A 65 26.12 -16.46 -3.28
CA VAL A 65 25.08 -17.40 -2.83
C VAL A 65 24.37 -16.86 -1.58
N PHE A 66 25.12 -16.35 -0.59
CA PHE A 66 24.55 -15.78 0.62
C PHE A 66 23.64 -14.58 0.32
N VAL A 67 24.10 -13.66 -0.53
CA VAL A 67 23.31 -12.49 -0.96
C VAL A 67 22.04 -12.92 -1.70
N VAL A 68 22.13 -13.90 -2.61
CA VAL A 68 20.95 -14.41 -3.34
C VAL A 68 19.93 -15.02 -2.39
N VAL A 69 20.35 -15.86 -1.45
CA VAL A 69 19.44 -16.45 -0.46
C VAL A 69 18.77 -15.37 0.40
N LEU A 70 19.52 -14.39 0.89
CA LEU A 70 18.96 -13.27 1.66
C LEU A 70 17.95 -12.46 0.85
N VAL A 71 18.26 -12.15 -0.41
CA VAL A 71 17.35 -11.43 -1.30
C VAL A 71 16.10 -12.25 -1.60
N LEU A 72 16.22 -13.57 -1.79
CA LEU A 72 15.07 -14.44 -2.02
C LEU A 72 14.17 -14.52 -0.78
N MET A 73 14.74 -14.68 0.42
CA MET A 73 13.95 -14.65 1.66
C MET A 73 13.26 -13.30 1.87
N LEU A 74 13.98 -12.19 1.70
CA LEU A 74 13.39 -10.86 1.80
C LEU A 74 12.30 -10.65 0.75
N LYS A 75 12.52 -11.11 -0.49
CA LYS A 75 11.54 -11.00 -1.58
C LYS A 75 10.31 -11.87 -1.33
N THR A 76 10.44 -13.04 -0.72
CA THR A 76 9.27 -13.85 -0.31
C THR A 76 8.50 -13.17 0.81
N PHE A 77 9.18 -12.60 1.82
CA PHE A 77 8.50 -11.85 2.89
C PHE A 77 7.82 -10.58 2.38
N LEU A 78 8.44 -9.86 1.44
CA LEU A 78 7.82 -8.70 0.79
C LEU A 78 6.69 -9.12 -0.16
N ALA A 79 6.82 -10.24 -0.88
CA ALA A 79 5.77 -10.74 -1.76
C ALA A 79 4.54 -11.20 -0.96
N GLU A 80 4.70 -11.82 0.21
CA GLU A 80 3.57 -12.17 1.09
C GLU A 80 2.91 -10.95 1.76
N ALA A 81 3.66 -9.86 1.97
CA ALA A 81 3.10 -8.63 2.53
C ALA A 81 2.30 -7.78 1.51
N PHE A 82 2.58 -7.94 0.20
CA PHE A 82 1.87 -7.22 -0.87
C PHE A 82 0.94 -8.09 -1.72
N VAL A 83 1.08 -9.41 -1.65
CA VAL A 83 0.02 -10.34 -2.04
C VAL A 83 -0.83 -10.54 -0.81
N ILE A 84 -1.81 -9.65 -0.60
CA ILE A 84 -3.03 -10.06 0.11
C ILE A 84 -3.53 -11.27 -0.70
N PRO A 85 -3.55 -12.52 -0.19
CA PRO A 85 -4.28 -13.57 -0.88
C PRO A 85 -5.74 -13.12 -0.88
N THR A 86 -6.19 -12.54 -1.98
CA THR A 86 -7.57 -12.11 -2.20
C THR A 86 -8.43 -13.36 -2.21
N GLY A 87 -8.78 -13.89 -1.04
CA GLY A 87 -9.55 -15.14 -1.06
C GLY A 87 -9.93 -15.78 0.26
N SER A 88 -9.33 -15.43 1.40
CA SER A 88 -9.71 -16.07 2.67
C SER A 88 -10.70 -15.22 3.49
N MET A 89 -10.49 -13.90 3.53
CA MET A 89 -11.33 -12.98 4.32
C MET A 89 -12.50 -12.38 3.53
N ALA A 90 -12.61 -12.67 2.23
CA ALA A 90 -13.64 -12.08 1.37
C ALA A 90 -15.08 -12.52 1.75
N THR A 91 -15.24 -13.76 2.23
CA THR A 91 -16.53 -14.22 2.77
C THR A 91 -16.87 -13.56 4.10
N THR A 92 -15.85 -13.18 4.88
CA THR A 92 -16.02 -12.53 6.18
C THR A 92 -16.41 -11.06 6.05
N LEU A 93 -15.99 -10.39 4.97
CA LEU A 93 -16.39 -9.02 4.64
C LEU A 93 -17.80 -8.90 4.02
N LEU A 94 -18.41 -10.00 3.60
CA LEU A 94 -19.76 -9.95 3.03
C LEU A 94 -20.82 -9.65 4.10
N GLY A 95 -20.47 -9.75 5.39
CA GLY A 95 -21.36 -9.48 6.51
C GLY A 95 -22.59 -10.38 6.52
N TYR A 96 -23.58 -10.03 7.34
CA TYR A 96 -24.86 -10.71 7.35
C TYR A 96 -25.74 -10.14 6.22
N HIS A 97 -26.09 -10.96 5.24
CA HIS A 97 -26.83 -10.51 4.06
C HIS A 97 -27.75 -11.60 3.51
N HIS A 98 -28.85 -11.17 2.90
CA HIS A 98 -29.78 -12.05 2.20
C HIS A 98 -29.63 -11.92 0.69
N LYS A 99 -29.65 -13.05 -0.02
CA LYS A 99 -29.69 -13.09 -1.49
C LYS A 99 -31.15 -13.21 -1.94
N LYS A 100 -31.71 -12.16 -2.53
CA LYS A 100 -33.09 -12.15 -3.05
C LYS A 100 -33.14 -11.70 -4.51
N VAL A 101 -34.18 -12.10 -5.20
CA VAL A 101 -34.47 -11.70 -6.59
C VAL A 101 -35.52 -10.61 -6.55
N CYS A 102 -35.30 -9.52 -7.29
CA CYS A 102 -36.29 -8.45 -7.40
C CYS A 102 -37.51 -8.92 -8.20
N GLU A 103 -38.70 -8.63 -7.69
CA GLU A 103 -39.97 -9.03 -8.30
C GLU A 103 -40.31 -8.26 -9.59
N GLN A 104 -39.73 -7.07 -9.77
CA GLN A 104 -39.97 -6.25 -10.96
C GLN A 104 -38.98 -6.54 -12.09
N CYS A 105 -37.68 -6.55 -11.78
CA CYS A 105 -36.64 -6.64 -12.83
C CYS A 105 -35.91 -7.99 -12.88
N GLY A 106 -36.17 -8.91 -11.94
CA GLY A 106 -35.53 -10.23 -11.92
C GLY A 106 -34.04 -10.25 -11.56
N ARG A 107 -33.40 -9.11 -11.26
CA ARG A 107 -31.99 -9.08 -10.83
C ARG A 107 -31.83 -9.58 -9.39
N ARG A 108 -30.79 -10.38 -9.16
CA ARG A 108 -30.33 -10.79 -7.82
C ARG A 108 -29.68 -9.58 -7.12
N ASN A 109 -30.06 -9.34 -5.88
CA ASN A 109 -29.48 -8.32 -5.02
C ASN A 109 -28.97 -8.96 -3.72
N LEU A 110 -27.96 -8.33 -3.13
CA LEU A 110 -27.43 -8.64 -1.80
C LEU A 110 -28.00 -7.60 -0.84
N ILE A 111 -28.81 -8.06 0.11
CA ILE A 111 -29.49 -7.18 1.06
C ILE A 111 -28.72 -7.23 2.37
N ASN A 112 -28.22 -6.08 2.83
CA ASN A 112 -27.58 -5.98 4.13
C ASN A 112 -28.61 -6.31 5.24
N ALA A 113 -28.26 -7.24 6.11
CA ALA A 113 -29.04 -7.66 7.27
C ALA A 113 -28.17 -7.65 8.55
N SER A 114 -27.14 -6.81 8.63
CA SER A 114 -26.30 -6.68 9.83
C SER A 114 -27.09 -6.39 11.10
N GLU A 115 -28.21 -5.67 10.98
CA GLU A 115 -29.13 -5.39 12.10
C GLU A 115 -29.80 -6.66 12.68
N GLU A 116 -29.86 -7.77 11.92
CA GLU A 116 -30.35 -9.07 12.42
C GLU A 116 -29.29 -9.79 13.26
N ALA A 117 -28.00 -9.61 12.94
CA ALA A 117 -26.88 -10.23 13.65
C ALA A 117 -26.50 -9.45 14.93
N GLU A 118 -26.57 -8.13 14.87
CA GLU A 118 -26.25 -7.22 15.97
C GLU A 118 -27.46 -6.30 16.23
N PRO A 119 -28.51 -6.79 16.91
CA PRO A 119 -29.70 -6.00 17.13
C PRO A 119 -29.37 -4.81 18.02
N ARG A 120 -29.78 -3.62 17.59
CA ARG A 120 -29.57 -2.37 18.35
C ARG A 120 -30.19 -2.42 19.74
N ASN A 121 -31.26 -3.19 19.90
CA ASN A 121 -31.90 -3.47 21.19
C ASN A 121 -31.88 -4.99 21.43
N PRO A 122 -31.18 -5.48 22.47
CA PRO A 122 -31.08 -6.92 22.75
C PRO A 122 -32.41 -7.58 23.10
N ASN A 123 -33.44 -6.80 23.47
CA ASN A 123 -34.77 -7.31 23.79
C ASN A 123 -35.73 -7.30 22.60
N ALA A 124 -35.30 -6.81 21.43
CA ALA A 124 -36.12 -6.75 20.23
C ALA A 124 -35.46 -7.52 19.09
N ARG A 125 -36.19 -8.47 18.49
CA ARG A 125 -35.77 -9.14 17.26
C ARG A 125 -35.96 -8.16 16.10
N GLN A 126 -34.86 -7.60 15.60
CA GLN A 126 -34.86 -6.67 14.46
C GLN A 126 -34.61 -7.47 13.19
N GLU A 127 -35.57 -7.44 12.26
CA GLU A 127 -35.46 -8.10 10.97
C GLU A 127 -35.70 -7.14 9.83
N VAL A 128 -34.98 -7.35 8.72
CA VAL A 128 -35.16 -6.55 7.53
C VAL A 128 -36.54 -6.88 6.95
N GLY A 129 -37.49 -5.96 7.01
CA GLY A 129 -38.85 -6.18 6.49
C GLY A 129 -38.98 -5.87 5.00
N ARG A 130 -38.24 -4.88 4.50
CA ARG A 130 -38.28 -4.39 3.12
C ARG A 130 -36.88 -4.07 2.63
N TRP A 131 -36.68 -4.18 1.32
CA TRP A 131 -35.39 -3.88 0.69
C TRP A 131 -35.59 -3.20 -0.66
N GLN A 132 -34.64 -2.36 -1.06
CA GLN A 132 -34.69 -1.63 -2.32
C GLN A 132 -33.76 -2.27 -3.34
N CYS A 133 -34.25 -2.48 -4.57
CA CYS A 133 -33.43 -3.04 -5.64
C CYS A 133 -32.42 -2.01 -6.18
N GLU A 134 -31.15 -2.37 -6.27
CA GLU A 134 -30.08 -1.51 -6.80
C GLU A 134 -30.20 -1.28 -8.32
N ASN A 135 -30.98 -2.11 -9.01
CA ASN A 135 -31.18 -2.00 -10.45
C ASN A 135 -32.37 -1.10 -10.84
N CYS A 136 -33.54 -1.32 -10.23
CA CYS A 136 -34.78 -0.64 -10.62
C CYS A 136 -35.45 0.15 -9.49
N GLN A 137 -34.81 0.22 -8.32
CA GLN A 137 -35.28 0.94 -7.13
C GLN A 137 -36.65 0.52 -6.57
N TYR A 138 -37.25 -0.55 -7.09
CA TYR A 138 -38.47 -1.11 -6.54
C TYR A 138 -38.24 -1.60 -5.11
N VAL A 139 -39.18 -1.27 -4.23
CA VAL A 139 -39.18 -1.70 -2.83
C VAL A 139 -39.87 -3.05 -2.74
N ASN A 140 -39.10 -4.08 -2.47
CA ASN A 140 -39.57 -5.45 -2.33
C ASN A 140 -39.76 -5.75 -0.84
N GLU A 141 -40.69 -6.66 -0.54
CA GLU A 141 -40.83 -7.21 0.82
C GLU A 141 -39.87 -8.38 1.03
N MET A 142 -39.40 -8.57 2.25
CA MET A 142 -38.52 -9.71 2.58
C MET A 142 -39.30 -11.02 2.75
N PHE A 143 -40.54 -10.94 3.25
CA PHE A 143 -41.40 -12.07 3.54
C PHE A 143 -42.74 -11.91 2.81
N LYS A 144 -43.07 -12.83 1.90
CA LYS A 144 -44.40 -12.88 1.28
C LYS A 144 -45.40 -13.46 2.28
N GLY A 145 -46.16 -12.63 2.99
CA GLY A 145 -47.23 -13.08 3.89
C GLY A 145 -47.08 -12.61 5.35
N LYS A 146 -47.41 -13.49 6.32
CA LYS A 146 -47.42 -13.16 7.75
C LYS A 146 -46.00 -13.02 8.33
N GLY A 147 -45.34 -11.91 8.02
CA GLY A 147 -44.11 -11.46 8.68
C GLY A 147 -43.01 -12.54 8.79
N PRO A 148 -41.99 -12.30 9.63
CA PRO A 148 -40.96 -13.30 9.86
C PRO A 148 -41.44 -14.47 10.73
N PRO A 149 -40.89 -15.69 10.56
CA PRO A 149 -41.21 -16.82 11.41
C PRO A 149 -40.79 -16.53 12.86
N ARG A 150 -41.75 -16.55 13.79
CA ARG A 150 -41.52 -16.31 15.22
C ARG A 150 -40.63 -17.38 15.83
#